data_AF-A0A4Y7SB62-F1
#
_entry.id   AF-A0A4Y7SB62-F1
#
_cell.length_a   1.000
_cell.length_b   1.000
_cell.length_c   1.000
_cell.angle_alpha   90.00
_cell.angle_beta   90.00
_cell.angle_gamma   90.00
#
_symmetry.space_group_name_H-M   'P 1'
#
loop_
_entity.id
_entity.type
_entity.pdbx_description
1 polymer ?
#
loop_
_entity_poly.entity_id
_entity_poly.type
_entity_poly.pdbx_seq_one_letter_code
_entity_poly.pdbx_strand_id
1 'polypeptide(L)'
;MRIVSSVNPRDRHTVGRMFMVRFQMNDPAHAYDLRFADAFLMQEIGDEPSGPSGMPKKAEVTFSDDEVPPGFMWLIEERHISKTISHISGTLAHPTSHVDLVALTVYAFMHYGFGRSNRLLVFADLQGTPGSFKLNGKRVNGTVLFDPMTHTTKGDSGVGDFGTDGIAAFIQQHRCREICKRLGLDKDVPLRENSALNTLGEYESEDEGGPSAGDAIFPGEEDEE
;
A
#
# COMPACT_ATOMS: atom_id res chain seq x y z
N MET A 1 -6.65 3.45 -30.62
CA MET A 1 -5.87 2.82 -29.54
C MET A 1 -5.11 1.64 -30.12
N ARG A 2 -3.80 1.80 -30.37
CA ARG A 2 -2.93 0.71 -30.80
C ARG A 2 -2.08 0.35 -29.59
N ILE A 3 -2.43 -0.74 -28.92
CA ILE A 3 -1.64 -1.25 -27.79
C ILE A 3 -0.41 -1.89 -28.40
N VAL A 4 0.72 -1.20 -28.36
CA VAL A 4 2.01 -1.79 -28.70
C VAL A 4 2.68 -2.10 -27.37
N SER A 5 2.78 -3.39 -27.05
CA SER A 5 3.72 -3.88 -26.06
C SER A 5 5.12 -3.61 -26.61
N SER A 6 5.66 -2.41 -26.41
CA SER A 6 7.07 -2.11 -26.70
C SER A 6 7.93 -2.56 -25.52
N VAL A 7 7.89 -3.85 -25.23
CA VAL A 7 8.94 -4.53 -24.48
C VAL A 7 9.23 -5.82 -25.23
N ASN A 8 10.47 -5.95 -25.69
CA ASN A 8 10.99 -7.13 -26.36
C ASN A 8 10.62 -8.38 -25.52
N PRO A 9 10.03 -9.46 -26.09
CA PRO A 9 9.63 -10.65 -25.33
C PRO A 9 10.82 -11.40 -24.67
N ARG A 10 12.06 -10.93 -24.86
CA ARG A 10 13.27 -11.39 -24.16
C ARG A 10 13.72 -10.50 -23.01
N ASP A 11 13.20 -9.27 -22.93
CA ASP A 11 13.45 -8.40 -21.78
C ASP A 11 12.49 -8.82 -20.68
N ARG A 12 13.08 -9.41 -19.64
CA ARG A 12 12.41 -9.91 -18.45
C ARG A 12 11.39 -8.87 -17.99
N HIS A 13 10.12 -9.20 -18.13
CA HIS A 13 9.05 -8.52 -17.44
C HIS A 13 9.48 -8.29 -15.99
N THR A 14 9.76 -7.05 -15.61
CA THR A 14 9.61 -6.62 -14.21
C THR A 14 8.11 -6.62 -13.95
N VAL A 15 7.55 -7.82 -13.82
CA VAL A 15 6.25 -8.02 -13.18
C VAL A 15 6.46 -7.51 -11.76
N GLY A 16 5.93 -6.33 -11.47
CA GLY A 16 5.78 -5.85 -10.11
C GLY A 16 4.79 -6.77 -9.41
N ARG A 17 5.24 -7.93 -8.93
CA ARG A 17 4.45 -8.76 -8.03
C ARG A 17 4.40 -8.03 -6.71
N MET A 18 3.27 -7.38 -6.40
CA MET A 18 3.04 -6.81 -5.08
C MET A 18 3.24 -7.88 -4.01
N PHE A 19 3.85 -7.43 -2.91
CA PHE A 19 4.67 -8.20 -2.01
C PHE A 19 3.83 -9.10 -1.09
N MET A 20 3.93 -10.43 -1.28
CA MET A 20 4.15 -11.43 -0.22
C MET A 20 4.17 -12.81 -0.85
N VAL A 21 5.37 -13.33 -1.07
CA VAL A 21 5.58 -14.71 -1.51
C VAL A 21 5.27 -15.62 -0.30
N ARG A 22 4.12 -16.34 -0.34
CA ARG A 22 3.71 -17.46 0.56
C ARG A 22 2.72 -17.18 1.71
N PHE A 23 1.68 -16.35 1.54
CA PHE A 23 0.47 -16.60 2.35
C PHE A 23 -0.28 -17.80 1.74
N GLN A 24 -0.03 -18.99 2.26
CA GLN A 24 -0.74 -20.21 1.86
C GLN A 24 -1.12 -21.00 3.11
N MET A 25 -2.42 -21.13 3.35
CA MET A 25 -2.95 -22.14 4.26
C MET A 25 -3.23 -23.41 3.48
N ASN A 26 -2.50 -24.49 3.81
CA ASN A 26 -2.75 -25.83 3.27
C ASN A 26 -3.92 -26.53 4.01
N ASP A 27 -5.01 -25.80 4.24
CA ASP A 27 -6.24 -26.31 4.86
C ASP A 27 -7.48 -25.71 4.17
N PRO A 28 -7.93 -26.32 3.06
CA PRO A 28 -9.04 -25.77 2.27
C PRO A 28 -10.40 -25.83 2.98
N ALA A 29 -10.52 -26.56 4.09
CA ALA A 29 -11.75 -26.57 4.88
C ALA A 29 -11.89 -25.31 5.76
N HIS A 30 -10.77 -24.62 6.00
CA HIS A 30 -10.69 -23.50 6.94
C HIS A 30 -9.98 -22.30 6.35
N ALA A 31 -9.71 -22.24 5.05
CA ALA A 31 -9.12 -21.08 4.40
C ALA A 31 -9.81 -20.81 3.07
N TYR A 32 -10.02 -19.52 2.79
CA TYR A 32 -10.51 -19.08 1.49
C TYR A 32 -9.33 -18.81 0.54
N ASP A 33 -9.46 -19.16 -0.74
CA ASP A 33 -8.38 -18.86 -1.71
C ASP A 33 -8.36 -17.35 -1.98
N LEU A 34 -7.22 -16.71 -1.72
CA LEU A 34 -7.01 -15.29 -1.96
C LEU A 34 -5.97 -15.11 -3.08
N ARG A 35 -6.28 -14.26 -4.04
CA ARG A 35 -5.34 -13.82 -5.08
C ARG A 35 -5.33 -12.31 -5.15
N PHE A 36 -4.23 -11.73 -5.58
CA PHE A 36 -4.17 -10.32 -5.92
C PHE A 36 -4.39 -10.15 -7.41
N ALA A 37 -5.06 -9.07 -7.81
CA ALA A 37 -5.10 -8.64 -9.19
C ALA A 37 -3.68 -8.31 -9.64
N ASP A 38 -3.36 -8.71 -10.87
CA ASP A 38 -2.14 -8.27 -11.53
C ASP A 38 -2.38 -6.87 -12.10
N ALA A 39 -1.46 -5.95 -11.80
CA ALA A 39 -1.47 -4.60 -12.35
C ALA A 39 -0.25 -4.39 -13.24
N PHE A 40 -0.46 -3.63 -14.32
CA PHE A 40 0.56 -3.32 -15.31
C PHE A 40 0.62 -1.82 -15.51
N LEU A 41 1.83 -1.32 -15.69
CA LEU A 41 2.05 0.04 -16.13
C LEU A 41 2.04 0.07 -17.66
N MET A 42 1.16 0.88 -18.24
CA MET A 42 1.07 1.10 -19.68
C MET A 42 1.36 2.55 -20.01
N GLN A 43 2.07 2.78 -21.10
CA GLN A 43 2.24 4.10 -21.67
C GLN A 43 1.34 4.24 -22.90
N GLU A 44 0.63 5.35 -22.97
CA GLU A 44 -0.08 5.72 -24.18
C GLU A 44 0.91 6.16 -25.27
N ILE A 45 0.74 5.62 -26.48
CA ILE A 45 1.56 5.95 -27.65
C ILE A 45 0.71 6.79 -28.61
N GLY A 46 1.17 8.01 -28.89
CA GLY A 46 0.55 8.94 -29.83
C GLY A 46 0.84 10.40 -29.45
N ASP A 47 0.67 11.31 -30.41
CA ASP A 47 0.97 12.73 -30.22
C ASP A 47 -0.15 13.49 -29.47
N GLU A 48 -1.32 12.88 -29.30
CA GLU A 48 -2.47 13.46 -28.59
C GLU A 48 -2.98 12.50 -27.49
N PRO A 49 -3.37 13.01 -26.31
CA PRO A 49 -4.04 12.21 -25.29
C PRO A 49 -5.31 11.51 -25.80
N SER A 50 -5.52 10.26 -25.37
CA SER A 50 -6.73 9.52 -25.67
C SER A 50 -7.95 10.10 -24.97
N GLY A 51 -9.14 9.86 -25.50
CA GLY A 51 -10.40 10.25 -24.86
C GLY A 51 -10.52 9.81 -23.38
N PRO A 52 -10.16 8.56 -23.02
CA PRO A 52 -10.15 8.11 -21.63
C PRO A 52 -9.20 8.89 -20.70
N SER A 53 -8.11 9.48 -21.21
CA SER A 53 -7.19 10.31 -20.39
C SER A 53 -7.89 11.48 -19.71
N GLY A 54 -9.01 11.96 -20.27
CA GLY A 54 -9.65 13.19 -19.84
C GLY A 54 -8.80 14.44 -20.03
N MET A 55 -7.61 14.32 -20.64
CA MET A 55 -6.67 15.40 -20.82
C MET A 55 -6.97 16.19 -22.10
N PRO A 56 -6.79 17.51 -22.09
CA PRO A 56 -6.97 18.31 -23.29
C PRO A 56 -5.91 17.94 -24.33
N LYS A 57 -6.27 17.98 -25.61
CA LYS A 57 -5.39 17.66 -26.75
C LYS A 57 -4.07 18.47 -26.82
N LYS A 58 -3.97 19.54 -26.03
CA LYS A 58 -2.77 20.40 -25.89
C LYS A 58 -2.25 20.42 -24.46
N ALA A 59 -2.30 19.29 -23.76
CA ALA A 59 -1.60 19.17 -22.49
C ALA A 59 -0.09 19.19 -22.79
N GLU A 60 0.57 20.31 -22.53
CA GLU A 60 2.04 20.35 -22.44
C GLU A 60 2.42 19.54 -21.20
N VAL A 61 2.81 18.28 -21.40
CA VAL A 61 3.35 17.46 -20.32
C VAL A 61 4.86 17.48 -20.44
N THR A 62 5.50 18.38 -19.69
CA THR A 62 6.95 18.45 -19.56
C THR A 62 7.41 17.44 -18.51
N PHE A 63 7.85 16.27 -18.94
CA PHE A 63 8.65 15.40 -18.09
C PHE A 63 10.13 15.74 -18.30
N SER A 64 10.92 15.75 -17.23
CA SER A 64 12.37 15.98 -17.30
C SER A 64 13.04 14.93 -18.19
N ASP A 65 13.95 15.40 -19.04
CA ASP A 65 14.53 14.82 -20.26
C ASP A 65 15.34 13.51 -20.16
N ASP A 66 15.00 12.56 -19.30
CA ASP A 66 15.76 11.29 -19.21
C ASP A 66 14.93 10.06 -19.66
N GLU A 67 15.22 9.65 -20.90
CA GLU A 67 15.01 8.34 -21.55
C GLU A 67 13.60 7.79 -21.83
N VAL A 68 12.52 8.35 -21.28
CA VAL A 68 11.14 7.85 -21.56
C VAL A 68 10.43 8.77 -22.56
N PRO A 69 9.93 8.27 -23.71
CA PRO A 69 9.14 9.09 -24.64
C PRO A 69 7.97 9.77 -23.91
N PRO A 70 7.59 11.00 -24.26
CA PRO A 70 6.45 11.66 -23.63
C PRO A 70 5.15 10.89 -23.94
N GLY A 71 4.34 10.61 -22.91
CA GLY A 71 3.06 9.94 -23.05
C GLY A 71 2.38 9.70 -21.69
N PHE A 72 1.04 9.62 -21.68
CA PHE A 72 0.30 9.35 -20.45
C PHE A 72 0.57 7.95 -19.93
N MET A 73 0.89 7.86 -18.64
CA MET A 73 1.08 6.59 -17.95
C MET A 73 -0.23 6.14 -17.30
N TRP A 74 -0.49 4.85 -17.39
CA TRP A 74 -1.71 4.21 -16.96
C TRP A 74 -1.40 3.01 -16.08
N LEU A 75 -2.08 2.92 -14.94
CA LEU A 75 -2.20 1.65 -14.25
C LEU A 75 -3.39 0.91 -14.84
N ILE A 76 -3.18 -0.33 -15.29
CA ILE A 76 -4.22 -1.18 -15.84
C ILE A 76 -4.18 -2.55 -15.18
N GLU A 77 -5.33 -3.17 -15.05
CA GLU A 77 -5.47 -4.53 -14.54
C GLU A 77 -6.44 -5.34 -15.42
N GLU A 78 -6.45 -6.66 -15.24
CA GLU A 78 -7.46 -7.50 -15.88
C GLU A 78 -8.86 -7.13 -15.41
N ARG A 79 -9.78 -6.99 -16.35
CA ARG A 79 -11.18 -6.74 -16.00
C ARG A 79 -11.74 -7.88 -15.16
N HIS A 80 -12.13 -7.59 -13.93
CA HIS A 80 -12.80 -8.54 -13.05
C HIS A 80 -14.09 -9.10 -13.67
N ILE A 81 -14.22 -10.43 -13.64
CA ILE A 81 -15.39 -11.14 -14.18
C ILE A 81 -16.65 -10.82 -13.35
N SER A 82 -16.50 -10.81 -12.03
CA SER A 82 -17.56 -10.41 -11.11
C SER A 82 -17.68 -8.90 -11.05
N LYS A 83 -18.92 -8.40 -11.08
CA LYS A 83 -19.24 -6.98 -10.81
C LYS A 83 -19.51 -6.70 -9.33
N THR A 84 -19.54 -7.74 -8.50
CA THR A 84 -19.73 -7.61 -7.07
C THR A 84 -18.40 -7.32 -6.41
N ILE A 85 -18.34 -6.22 -5.66
CA ILE A 85 -17.19 -5.81 -4.86
C ILE A 85 -17.57 -5.99 -3.39
N SER A 86 -16.67 -6.59 -2.63
CA SER A 86 -16.77 -6.69 -1.18
C SER A 86 -15.63 -5.89 -0.57
N HIS A 87 -15.99 -4.87 0.21
CA HIS A 87 -15.06 -4.08 1.00
C HIS A 87 -14.88 -4.77 2.36
N ILE A 88 -13.66 -5.20 2.67
CA ILE A 88 -13.38 -6.14 3.78
C ILE A 88 -12.69 -5.41 4.94
N SER A 89 -11.77 -4.50 4.62
CA SER A 89 -11.22 -3.53 5.55
C SER A 89 -11.29 -2.14 4.91
N GLY A 90 -11.39 -1.10 5.73
CA GLY A 90 -11.24 0.28 5.28
C GLY A 90 -9.85 0.82 5.55
N THR A 91 -9.67 2.10 5.23
CA THR A 91 -8.41 2.81 5.47
C THR A 91 -8.02 2.79 6.94
N LEU A 92 -8.86 3.31 7.85
CA LEU A 92 -8.60 3.29 9.30
C LEU A 92 -9.53 2.36 10.09
N ALA A 93 -10.35 1.58 9.37
CA ALA A 93 -11.37 0.72 9.94
C ALA A 93 -11.04 -0.76 9.68
N HIS A 94 -10.68 -1.47 10.74
CA HIS A 94 -10.31 -2.89 10.72
C HIS A 94 -11.25 -3.71 11.64
N PRO A 95 -12.58 -3.68 11.40
CA PRO A 95 -13.56 -4.31 12.29
C PRO A 95 -13.35 -5.82 12.45
N THR A 96 -13.53 -6.31 13.67
CA THR A 96 -13.42 -7.75 14.01
C THR A 96 -14.75 -8.48 14.13
N SER A 97 -15.84 -7.79 13.78
CA SER A 97 -17.21 -8.32 13.83
C SER A 97 -17.48 -9.33 12.71
N HIS A 98 -16.63 -9.40 11.69
CA HIS A 98 -16.77 -10.36 10.61
C HIS A 98 -16.64 -11.81 11.11
N VAL A 99 -17.54 -12.65 10.61
CA VAL A 99 -17.60 -14.09 10.91
C VAL A 99 -17.50 -14.94 9.64
N ASP A 100 -17.57 -14.34 8.45
CA ASP A 100 -17.42 -15.05 7.20
C ASP A 100 -15.96 -15.43 6.93
N LEU A 101 -15.77 -16.55 6.25
CA LEU A 101 -14.45 -17.13 6.04
C LEU A 101 -13.53 -16.23 5.21
N VAL A 102 -14.09 -15.42 4.29
CA VAL A 102 -13.32 -14.52 3.43
C VAL A 102 -12.67 -13.44 4.29
N ALA A 103 -13.48 -12.70 5.06
CA ALA A 103 -12.99 -11.66 5.93
C ALA A 103 -12.02 -12.20 6.99
N LEU A 104 -12.34 -13.34 7.61
CA LEU A 104 -11.43 -13.98 8.58
C LEU A 104 -10.07 -14.33 7.95
N THR A 105 -10.05 -14.79 6.70
CA THR A 105 -8.80 -15.10 5.97
C THR A 105 -8.04 -13.83 5.63
N VAL A 106 -8.72 -12.77 5.19
CA VAL A 106 -8.12 -11.47 4.86
C VAL A 106 -7.52 -10.79 6.10
N TYR A 107 -8.22 -10.78 7.24
CA TYR A 107 -7.68 -10.24 8.48
C TYR A 107 -6.47 -11.02 8.98
N ALA A 108 -6.47 -12.36 8.82
CA ALA A 108 -5.29 -13.17 9.11
C ALA A 108 -4.12 -12.89 8.15
N PHE A 109 -4.42 -12.63 6.88
CA PHE A 109 -3.42 -12.18 5.90
C PHE A 109 -2.82 -10.81 6.29
N MET A 110 -3.63 -9.84 6.71
CA MET A 110 -3.14 -8.54 7.20
C MET A 110 -2.22 -8.71 8.41
N HIS A 111 -2.62 -9.54 9.38
CA HIS A 111 -1.81 -9.85 10.57
C HIS A 111 -0.50 -10.57 10.18
N TYR A 112 -0.56 -11.52 9.25
CA TYR A 112 0.63 -12.17 8.70
C TYR A 112 1.56 -11.16 8.03
N GLY A 113 1.03 -10.23 7.23
CA GLY A 113 1.81 -9.16 6.59
C GLY A 113 2.50 -8.25 7.59
N PHE A 114 1.79 -7.86 8.65
CA PHE A 114 2.36 -7.11 9.77
C PHE A 114 3.51 -7.84 10.45
N GLY A 115 3.36 -9.14 10.72
CA GLY A 115 4.45 -9.93 11.29
C GLY A 115 5.63 -10.10 10.34
N ARG A 116 5.35 -10.42 9.08
CA ARG A 116 6.37 -10.74 8.08
C ARG A 116 7.21 -9.53 7.69
N SER A 117 6.63 -8.33 7.76
CA SER A 117 7.29 -7.05 7.55
C SER A 117 8.09 -6.56 8.76
N ASN A 118 8.25 -7.37 9.83
CA ASN A 118 8.83 -6.94 11.10
C ASN A 118 8.09 -5.72 11.70
N ARG A 119 6.76 -5.69 11.58
CA ARG A 119 5.89 -4.63 12.12
C ARG A 119 6.04 -3.28 11.41
N LEU A 120 6.64 -3.26 10.22
CA LEU A 120 6.88 -2.03 9.48
C LEU A 120 5.72 -1.62 8.57
N LEU A 121 4.82 -2.54 8.28
CA LEU A 121 3.72 -2.36 7.33
C LEU A 121 2.48 -3.13 7.76
N VAL A 122 1.30 -2.56 7.55
CA VAL A 122 0.03 -3.30 7.52
C VAL A 122 -0.74 -2.98 6.25
N PHE A 123 -1.47 -3.96 5.72
CA PHE A 123 -2.41 -3.72 4.62
C PHE A 123 -3.68 -3.05 5.15
N ALA A 124 -4.25 -2.15 4.36
CA ALA A 124 -5.48 -1.42 4.63
C ALA A 124 -6.35 -1.38 3.38
N ASP A 125 -7.60 -0.95 3.55
CA ASP A 125 -8.55 -0.75 2.46
C ASP A 125 -8.69 -1.97 1.52
N LEU A 126 -8.62 -3.18 2.08
CA LEU A 126 -8.65 -4.40 1.30
C LEU A 126 -10.08 -4.65 0.81
N GLN A 127 -10.23 -4.64 -0.50
CA GLN A 127 -11.44 -5.00 -1.22
C GLN A 127 -11.18 -6.15 -2.17
N GLY A 128 -12.24 -6.86 -2.54
CA GLY A 128 -12.11 -7.97 -3.47
C GLY A 128 -13.38 -8.33 -4.21
N THR A 129 -13.22 -9.06 -5.31
CA THR A 129 -14.32 -9.63 -6.08
C THR A 129 -14.27 -11.16 -6.07
N PRO A 130 -15.42 -11.85 -6.07
CA PRO A 130 -15.45 -13.30 -6.22
C PRO A 130 -14.78 -13.77 -7.52
N GLY A 131 -13.94 -14.79 -7.40
CA GLY A 131 -13.21 -15.42 -8.50
C GLY A 131 -13.35 -16.94 -8.50
N SER A 132 -13.05 -17.55 -9.64
CA SER A 132 -12.94 -19.00 -9.79
C SER A 132 -11.56 -19.33 -10.35
N PHE A 133 -10.80 -20.11 -9.60
CA PHE A 133 -9.40 -20.37 -9.88
C PHE A 133 -9.14 -21.85 -10.15
N LYS A 134 -8.04 -22.17 -10.83
CA LYS A 134 -7.51 -23.54 -10.88
C LYS A 134 -6.40 -23.69 -9.83
N LEU A 135 -6.56 -24.65 -8.93
CA LEU A 135 -5.58 -25.06 -7.93
C LEU A 135 -5.40 -26.57 -8.01
N ASN A 136 -4.18 -27.05 -8.28
CA ASN A 136 -3.86 -28.47 -8.45
C ASN A 136 -4.81 -29.20 -9.43
N GLY A 137 -5.14 -28.54 -10.54
CA GLY A 137 -6.04 -29.08 -11.57
C GLY A 137 -7.54 -29.02 -11.24
N LYS A 138 -7.93 -28.62 -10.02
CA LYS A 138 -9.32 -28.48 -9.59
C LYS A 138 -9.77 -27.02 -9.63
N ARG A 139 -11.05 -26.78 -9.97
CA ARG A 139 -11.65 -25.46 -9.83
C ARG A 139 -11.99 -25.20 -8.36
N VAL A 140 -11.55 -24.05 -7.86
CA VAL A 140 -11.85 -23.57 -6.50
C VAL A 140 -12.46 -22.17 -6.61
N ASN A 141 -13.34 -21.84 -5.68
CA ASN A 141 -13.82 -20.46 -5.53
C ASN A 141 -12.88 -19.71 -4.60
N GLY A 142 -12.71 -18.42 -4.85
CA GLY A 142 -11.87 -17.57 -4.03
C GLY A 142 -12.18 -16.09 -4.26
N THR A 143 -11.34 -15.21 -3.73
CA THR A 143 -11.46 -13.77 -3.88
C THR A 143 -10.22 -13.23 -4.58
N VAL A 144 -10.43 -12.39 -5.59
CA VAL A 144 -9.38 -11.53 -6.15
C VAL A 144 -9.42 -10.22 -5.39
N LEU A 145 -8.41 -9.95 -4.57
CA LEU A 145 -8.14 -8.67 -3.94
C LEU A 145 -7.51 -7.72 -4.96
N PHE A 146 -7.92 -6.46 -4.96
CA PHE A 146 -7.42 -5.44 -5.87
C PHE A 146 -7.34 -4.10 -5.15
N ASP A 147 -6.58 -3.16 -5.71
CA ASP A 147 -6.29 -1.85 -5.12
C ASP A 147 -5.91 -1.88 -3.61
N PRO A 148 -4.95 -2.72 -3.19
CA PRO A 148 -4.53 -2.75 -1.80
C PRO A 148 -3.87 -1.43 -1.39
N MET A 149 -4.27 -0.89 -0.24
CA MET A 149 -3.56 0.19 0.45
C MET A 149 -2.64 -0.38 1.52
N THR A 150 -1.63 0.38 1.92
CA THR A 150 -0.77 0.03 3.06
C THR A 150 -0.57 1.21 3.99
N HIS A 151 -0.36 0.91 5.27
CA HIS A 151 0.24 1.84 6.21
C HIS A 151 1.66 1.40 6.50
N THR A 152 2.61 2.32 6.43
CA THR A 152 4.01 2.05 6.73
C THR A 152 4.51 2.91 7.87
N THR A 153 5.53 2.47 8.59
CA THR A 153 6.14 3.30 9.65
C THR A 153 6.65 4.67 9.16
N LYS A 154 6.92 4.82 7.86
CA LYS A 154 7.37 6.07 7.25
C LYS A 154 6.26 6.93 6.67
N GLY A 155 5.06 6.38 6.48
CA GLY A 155 3.96 7.11 5.83
C GLY A 155 4.18 7.36 4.34
N ASP A 156 5.04 6.60 3.67
CA ASP A 156 5.53 6.88 2.31
C ASP A 156 5.08 5.85 1.26
N SER A 157 4.15 4.93 1.60
CA SER A 157 3.69 3.90 0.65
C SER A 157 2.68 4.38 -0.39
N GLY A 158 2.17 5.59 -0.26
CA GLY A 158 1.27 6.22 -1.23
C GLY A 158 0.13 6.99 -0.58
N VAL A 159 -0.82 7.40 -1.41
CA VAL A 159 -2.01 8.13 -0.96
C VAL A 159 -2.82 7.27 -0.01
N GLY A 160 -3.18 7.83 1.15
CA GLY A 160 -3.92 7.10 2.19
C GLY A 160 -3.04 6.31 3.17
N ASP A 161 -1.70 6.42 3.08
CA ASP A 161 -0.81 5.93 4.13
C ASP A 161 -0.87 6.86 5.36
N PHE A 162 -1.52 6.42 6.43
CA PHE A 162 -1.60 7.14 7.71
C PHE A 162 -0.44 6.80 8.66
N GLY A 163 0.65 6.24 8.15
CA GLY A 163 1.85 6.06 8.93
C GLY A 163 1.67 5.10 10.11
N THR A 164 2.27 5.50 11.24
CA THR A 164 2.15 4.80 12.52
C THR A 164 0.73 4.84 13.08
N ASP A 165 -0.07 5.86 12.78
CA ASP A 165 -1.46 5.96 13.27
C ASP A 165 -2.36 4.91 12.63
N GLY A 166 -2.17 4.68 11.32
CA GLY A 166 -2.84 3.59 10.61
C GLY A 166 -2.44 2.20 11.14
N ILE A 167 -1.15 2.00 11.42
CA ILE A 167 -0.66 0.76 12.06
C ILE A 167 -1.27 0.60 13.47
N ALA A 168 -1.32 1.66 14.27
CA ALA A 168 -1.89 1.64 15.60
C ALA A 168 -3.39 1.32 15.57
N ALA A 169 -4.14 1.90 14.61
CA ALA A 169 -5.54 1.58 14.39
C ALA A 169 -5.75 0.08 14.13
N PHE A 170 -4.92 -0.53 13.28
CA PHE A 170 -4.95 -1.98 13.07
C PHE A 170 -4.69 -2.78 14.35
N ILE A 171 -3.61 -2.45 15.09
CA ILE A 171 -3.26 -3.16 16.34
C ILE A 171 -4.40 -3.06 17.37
N GLN A 172 -4.99 -1.87 17.52
CA GLN A 172 -6.06 -1.62 18.48
C GLN A 172 -7.35 -2.35 18.12
N GLN A 173 -7.69 -2.42 16.85
CA GLN A 173 -8.96 -2.97 16.39
C GLN A 173 -8.90 -4.48 16.14
N HIS A 174 -7.78 -5.01 15.62
CA HIS A 174 -7.67 -6.41 15.26
C HIS A 174 -7.76 -7.34 16.47
N ARG A 175 -8.51 -8.43 16.31
CA ARG A 175 -8.67 -9.49 17.32
C ARG A 175 -8.45 -10.81 16.61
N CYS A 176 -7.44 -11.55 17.03
CA CYS A 176 -7.13 -12.84 16.44
C CYS A 176 -8.33 -13.79 16.59
N ARG A 177 -8.87 -14.22 15.45
CA ARG A 177 -9.95 -15.21 15.35
C ARG A 177 -9.39 -16.57 14.95
N GLU A 178 -10.27 -17.49 14.57
CA GLU A 178 -9.95 -18.89 14.25
C GLU A 178 -8.78 -19.03 13.28
N ILE A 179 -8.73 -18.22 12.22
CA ILE A 179 -7.69 -18.31 11.19
C ILE A 179 -6.33 -17.86 11.73
N CYS A 180 -6.25 -16.71 12.40
CA CYS A 180 -5.02 -16.24 13.02
C CYS A 180 -4.47 -17.25 14.04
N LYS A 181 -5.36 -17.83 14.86
CA LYS A 181 -5.01 -18.83 15.88
C LYS A 181 -4.50 -20.13 15.28
N ARG A 182 -5.12 -20.60 14.19
CA ARG A 182 -4.66 -21.80 13.46
C ARG A 182 -3.31 -21.59 12.81
N LEU A 183 -3.05 -20.38 12.32
CA LEU A 183 -1.76 -19.97 11.77
C LEU A 183 -0.71 -19.67 12.85
N GLY A 184 -1.06 -19.70 14.14
CA GLY A 184 -0.16 -19.35 15.24
C GLY A 184 0.18 -17.86 15.36
N LEU A 185 -0.46 -17.00 14.56
CA LEU A 185 -0.13 -15.57 14.50
C LEU A 185 -0.39 -14.84 15.83
N ASP A 186 -1.36 -15.31 16.61
CA ASP A 186 -1.66 -14.77 17.94
C ASP A 186 -0.50 -14.94 18.94
N LYS A 187 0.33 -15.97 18.73
CA LYS A 187 1.48 -16.31 19.57
C LYS A 187 2.79 -15.82 18.97
N ASP A 188 2.97 -16.02 17.67
CA ASP A 188 4.22 -15.73 16.96
C ASP A 188 4.36 -14.22 16.69
N VAL A 189 3.24 -13.54 16.46
CA VAL A 189 3.20 -12.11 16.14
C VAL A 189 2.17 -11.41 17.05
N PRO A 190 2.38 -11.39 18.38
CA PRO A 190 1.38 -10.84 19.28
C PRO A 190 1.19 -9.34 19.01
N LEU A 191 -0.06 -8.94 18.76
CA LEU A 191 -0.47 -7.55 18.64
C LEU A 191 -0.57 -6.95 20.05
N ARG A 192 0.58 -6.56 20.61
CA ARG A 192 0.64 -5.77 21.83
C ARG A 192 1.02 -4.34 21.44
N GLU A 193 0.45 -3.36 22.12
CA GLU A 193 0.93 -1.98 22.08
C GLU A 193 2.40 -1.98 22.55
N ASN A 194 3.33 -1.85 21.60
CA ASN A 194 4.71 -1.59 21.95
C ASN A 194 4.86 -0.08 22.10
N SER A 195 5.22 0.37 23.30
CA SER A 195 5.65 1.74 23.62
C SER A 195 6.81 2.27 22.75
N ALA A 196 7.43 1.40 21.94
CA ALA A 196 8.53 1.72 21.03
C ALA A 196 8.11 2.37 19.69
N LEU A 197 6.82 2.38 19.34
CA LEU A 197 6.35 3.12 18.15
C LEU A 197 6.44 4.64 18.34
N ASN A 198 6.54 5.12 19.59
CA ASN A 198 6.74 6.53 19.90
C ASN A 198 8.21 6.99 19.73
N THR A 199 9.17 6.07 19.59
CA THR A 199 10.61 6.41 19.67
C THR A 199 11.30 6.57 18.32
N LEU A 200 10.60 6.39 17.20
CA LEU A 200 11.15 6.57 15.85
C LEU A 200 10.64 7.86 15.15
N GLY A 201 9.77 8.63 15.81
CA GLY A 201 9.28 9.92 15.32
C GLY A 201 10.17 11.12 15.68
N GLU A 202 11.24 10.90 16.46
CA GLU A 202 12.22 11.92 16.83
C GLU A 202 13.54 11.64 16.12
N TYR A 203 13.63 11.96 14.82
CA TYR A 203 14.93 12.21 14.19
C TYR A 203 14.88 13.60 13.53
N GLU A 204 15.46 14.53 14.28
CA GLU A 204 16.21 15.74 13.89
C GLU A 204 15.71 16.50 12.66
N SER A 205 14.94 17.57 12.91
CA SER A 205 15.03 18.78 12.10
C SER A 205 16.44 19.34 12.24
N GLU A 206 17.22 19.33 11.16
CA GLU A 206 18.46 20.10 11.10
C GLU A 206 18.11 21.59 11.25
N ASP A 207 18.46 22.11 12.43
CA ASP A 207 18.37 23.50 12.82
C ASP A 207 19.41 24.28 12.00
N GLU A 208 18.95 25.06 11.02
CA GLU A 208 19.77 26.03 10.31
C GLU A 208 20.25 27.09 11.32
N GLY A 209 21.43 26.83 11.88
CA GLY A 209 22.11 27.70 12.82
C GLY A 209 22.30 29.11 12.28
N GLY A 210 21.52 30.04 12.83
CA GLY A 210 21.83 31.47 12.76
C GLY A 210 23.16 31.78 13.45
N PRO A 211 24.00 32.66 12.89
CA PRO A 211 25.28 33.01 13.50
C PRO A 211 25.05 33.91 14.72
N SER A 212 25.60 33.49 15.86
CA SER A 212 25.80 34.30 17.06
C SER A 212 27.30 34.39 17.35
N ALA A 213 27.83 35.62 17.38
CA ALA A 213 28.35 36.25 18.60
C ALA A 213 29.24 37.47 18.29
N GLY A 214 29.07 38.52 19.10
CA GLY A 214 30.11 39.51 19.41
C GLY A 214 30.03 40.82 18.63
N ASP A 215 29.43 41.86 19.18
CA ASP A 215 30.07 42.71 20.19
C ASP A 215 29.14 43.87 20.61
N ALA A 216 29.11 44.12 21.91
CA ALA A 216 28.38 45.21 22.54
C ALA A 216 29.21 46.49 22.54
N ILE A 217 28.65 47.60 22.05
CA ILE A 217 29.05 48.95 22.46
C ILE A 217 27.79 49.83 22.52
N PHE A 218 27.41 50.22 23.74
CA PHE A 218 26.52 51.36 23.99
C PHE A 218 27.27 52.67 23.76
N PRO A 219 26.58 53.76 23.37
CA PRO A 219 26.84 55.00 24.08
C PRO A 219 25.54 55.62 24.61
N GLY A 220 25.63 56.08 25.85
CA GLY A 220 24.60 56.80 26.57
C GLY A 220 24.40 58.24 26.06
N GLU A 221 23.24 58.75 26.43
CA GLU A 221 22.89 60.17 26.45
C GLU A 221 23.79 60.92 27.44
N GLU A 222 24.34 62.07 27.04
CA GLU A 222 24.47 63.24 27.90
C GLU A 222 24.21 64.50 27.06
N ASP A 223 23.42 65.39 27.66
CA ASP A 223 23.02 66.71 27.21
C ASP A 223 24.17 67.74 27.26
N GLU A 224 23.91 68.92 26.65
CA GLU A 224 24.32 70.28 27.03
C GLU A 224 25.00 71.16 25.95
N GLU A 225 24.37 72.33 25.78
CA GLU A 225 24.72 73.60 25.09
C GLU A 225 24.78 73.71 23.56
#